data_AF-A0A3M0ZTX7-F1
#
_entry.id   AF-A0A3M0ZTX7-F1
#
_cell.length_a   1.000
_cell.length_b   1.000
_cell.length_c   1.000
_cell.angle_alpha   90.00
_cell.angle_beta   90.00
_cell.angle_gamma   90.00
#
_symmetry.space_group_name_H-M   'P 1'
#
loop_
_entity.id
_entity.type
_entity.pdbx_description
1 polymer ?
#
loop_
_entity_poly.entity_id
_entity_poly.type
_entity_poly.pdbx_seq_one_letter_code
_entity_poly.pdbx_strand_id
1 'polypeptide(L)'
;MQNPEILGGAVLVFPERLSLGIFLTGVLFSPFILYYGISGGVFFLRRKEWDLLRGFNERLVAFEDIDFALRLKRLAKSKGKKFKILWSSYIITSCRKFDKLGDYYYLNPLRLWRLYKQDREEANKLWYHFHDTQKR
;
A
#
# COMPACT_ATOMS: atom_id res chain seq x y z
N MET A 1 -15.52 -9.04 -13.31
CA MET A 1 -14.70 -10.08 -12.66
C MET A 1 -15.33 -11.44 -12.96
N GLN A 2 -14.68 -12.27 -13.78
CA GLN A 2 -15.31 -13.46 -14.37
C GLN A 2 -15.41 -14.65 -13.41
N ASN A 3 -14.48 -14.78 -12.44
CA ASN A 3 -14.51 -15.88 -11.47
C ASN A 3 -15.32 -15.47 -10.20
N PRO A 4 -16.45 -16.14 -9.90
CA PRO A 4 -17.31 -15.78 -8.77
C PRO A 4 -16.73 -16.14 -7.38
N GLU A 5 -15.74 -17.04 -7.33
CA GLU A 5 -15.05 -17.46 -6.09
C GLU A 5 -14.10 -16.39 -5.55
N ILE A 6 -13.63 -15.50 -6.42
CA ILE A 6 -12.71 -14.44 -6.01
C ILE A 6 -13.54 -13.22 -5.63
N LEU A 7 -13.36 -12.73 -4.40
CA LEU A 7 -14.08 -11.58 -3.89
C LEU A 7 -13.37 -10.27 -4.25
N GLY A 8 -12.03 -10.29 -4.19
CA GLY A 8 -11.19 -9.17 -4.52
C GLY A 8 -9.72 -9.51 -4.33
N GLY A 9 -8.86 -8.51 -4.45
CA GLY A 9 -7.43 -8.73 -4.44
C GLY A 9 -6.60 -7.49 -4.70
N ALA A 10 -5.31 -7.71 -4.91
CA ALA A 10 -4.32 -6.68 -5.22
C ALA A 10 -3.41 -7.09 -6.39
N VAL A 11 -2.68 -6.13 -6.94
CA VAL A 11 -1.82 -6.29 -8.15
C VAL A 11 -0.39 -5.95 -7.78
N LEU A 12 0.64 -6.68 -8.22
CA LEU A 12 2.02 -6.34 -7.81
C LEU A 12 2.41 -4.88 -8.12
N VAL A 13 3.28 -4.30 -7.28
CA VAL A 13 3.78 -2.93 -7.45
C VAL A 13 5.30 -2.99 -7.56
N PHE A 14 5.83 -2.40 -8.62
CA PHE A 14 7.26 -2.23 -8.82
C PHE A 14 7.62 -0.74 -8.88
N PRO A 15 8.75 -0.33 -8.31
CA PRO A 15 9.26 1.03 -8.47
C PRO A 15 9.78 1.24 -9.90
N GLU A 16 9.71 2.47 -10.42
CA GLU A 16 10.24 2.83 -11.75
C GLU A 16 11.77 2.68 -11.86
N ARG A 17 12.47 2.76 -10.72
CA ARG A 17 13.93 2.63 -10.62
C ARG A 17 14.29 1.70 -9.47
N LEU A 18 15.38 0.95 -9.65
CA LEU A 18 15.99 0.16 -8.60
C LEU A 18 17.31 0.81 -8.13
N SER A 19 17.45 0.96 -6.82
CA SER A 19 18.71 1.26 -6.14
C SER A 19 18.85 0.34 -4.92
N LEU A 20 20.02 0.31 -4.27
CA LEU A 20 20.20 -0.54 -3.09
C LEU A 20 19.21 -0.19 -1.97
N GLY A 21 18.97 1.10 -1.71
CA GLY A 21 18.01 1.55 -0.70
C GLY A 21 16.57 1.16 -1.03
N ILE A 22 16.17 1.29 -2.30
CA ILE A 22 14.83 0.91 -2.77
C ILE A 22 14.66 -0.62 -2.71
N PHE A 23 15.68 -1.39 -3.11
CA PHE A 23 15.66 -2.84 -3.04
C PHE A 23 15.53 -3.31 -1.58
N LEU A 24 16.34 -2.79 -0.67
CA LEU A 24 16.24 -3.10 0.76
C LEU A 24 14.88 -2.71 1.34
N THR A 25 14.31 -1.58 0.90
CA THR A 25 12.96 -1.17 1.29
C THR A 25 11.92 -2.19 0.81
N GLY A 26 12.04 -2.67 -0.42
CA GLY A 26 11.20 -3.75 -0.95
C GLY A 26 11.31 -5.04 -0.14
N VAL A 27 12.52 -5.45 0.24
CA VAL A 27 12.76 -6.62 1.11
C VAL A 27 12.10 -6.42 2.48
N LEU A 28 12.27 -5.25 3.10
CA LEU A 28 11.66 -4.91 4.39
C LEU A 28 10.13 -5.03 4.37
N PHE A 29 9.48 -4.56 3.30
CA PHE A 29 8.03 -4.64 3.15
C PHE A 29 7.53 -5.97 2.56
N SER A 30 8.40 -6.81 2.00
CA SER A 30 8.01 -8.06 1.34
C SER A 30 7.15 -8.99 2.20
N PRO A 31 7.41 -9.21 3.52
CA PRO A 31 6.56 -10.07 4.32
C PRO A 31 5.14 -9.51 4.45
N PHE A 32 5.00 -8.18 4.51
CA PHE A 32 3.70 -7.51 4.57
C PHE A 32 2.95 -7.65 3.24
N ILE A 33 3.63 -7.47 2.11
CA ILE A 33 3.06 -7.66 0.77
C ILE A 33 2.56 -9.10 0.61
N LEU A 34 3.38 -10.09 0.95
CA LEU A 34 3.03 -11.50 0.83
C LEU A 34 1.90 -11.89 1.78
N TYR A 35 2.00 -11.51 3.06
CA TYR A 35 1.07 -11.94 4.10
C TYR A 35 -0.26 -11.21 4.02
N TYR A 36 -0.26 -9.88 3.84
CA TYR A 36 -1.49 -9.08 3.79
C TYR A 36 -1.99 -8.87 2.36
N GLY A 37 -1.23 -9.23 1.33
CA GLY A 37 -1.63 -8.99 -0.05
C GLY A 37 -1.78 -7.51 -0.35
N ILE A 38 -0.98 -6.68 0.31
CA ILE A 38 -0.95 -5.25 0.06
C ILE A 38 -0.07 -5.06 -1.15
N SER A 39 -0.65 -4.58 -2.23
CA SER A 39 0.10 -3.71 -3.10
C SER A 39 -0.43 -2.32 -2.80
N GLY A 40 0.43 -1.44 -2.30
CA GLY A 40 0.07 -0.05 -1.98
C GLY A 40 -0.16 0.77 -3.24
N GLY A 41 -0.99 0.24 -4.15
CA GLY A 41 -1.14 0.71 -5.51
C GLY A 41 -2.55 0.46 -6.02
N VAL A 42 -2.97 -0.80 -6.18
CA VAL A 42 -4.28 -1.10 -6.78
C VAL A 42 -4.94 -2.31 -6.10
N PHE A 43 -6.19 -2.09 -5.66
CA PHE A 43 -7.13 -3.14 -5.28
C PHE A 43 -8.19 -3.34 -6.37
N PHE A 44 -8.62 -4.59 -6.57
CA PHE A 44 -9.79 -4.91 -7.38
C PHE A 44 -10.82 -5.67 -6.56
N LEU A 45 -12.09 -5.30 -6.72
CA LEU A 45 -13.25 -5.93 -6.09
C LEU A 45 -14.51 -5.45 -6.82
N ARG A 46 -15.66 -6.08 -6.59
CA ARG A 46 -16.92 -5.54 -7.11
C ARG A 46 -17.40 -4.41 -6.21
N ARG A 47 -18.17 -3.49 -6.81
CA ARG A 47 -18.72 -2.33 -6.11
C ARG A 47 -19.48 -2.68 -4.82
N LYS A 48 -20.28 -3.73 -4.85
CA LYS A 48 -21.03 -4.19 -3.66
C LYS A 48 -20.14 -4.50 -2.46
N GLU A 49 -18.94 -5.07 -2.68
CA GLU A 49 -18.02 -5.37 -1.60
C GLU A 49 -17.28 -4.12 -1.11
N TRP A 50 -17.03 -3.15 -1.99
CA TRP A 50 -16.52 -1.84 -1.61
C TRP A 50 -17.49 -1.11 -0.66
N ASP A 51 -18.77 -1.09 -1.02
CA ASP A 51 -19.80 -0.42 -0.22
C ASP A 51 -19.97 -1.09 1.15
N LEU A 52 -19.90 -2.44 1.22
CA LEU A 52 -19.93 -3.18 2.48
C LEU A 52 -18.73 -2.85 3.39
N LEU A 53 -17.55 -2.63 2.79
CA LEU A 53 -16.33 -2.29 3.53
C LEU A 53 -16.27 -0.82 3.94
N ARG A 54 -17.14 0.04 3.38
CA ARG A 54 -17.12 1.50 3.56
C ARG A 54 -15.79 2.14 3.15
N GLY A 55 -15.12 1.57 2.14
CA GLY A 55 -13.86 2.09 1.60
C GLY A 55 -12.68 2.06 2.58
N PHE A 56 -11.75 3.00 2.41
CA PHE A 56 -10.57 3.17 3.26
C PHE A 56 -10.91 3.88 4.57
N ASN A 57 -10.13 3.62 5.62
CA ASN A 57 -10.34 4.27 6.91
C ASN A 57 -9.62 5.63 6.94
N GLU A 58 -10.37 6.71 6.74
CA GLU A 58 -9.86 8.10 6.70
C GLU A 58 -9.27 8.58 8.03
N ARG A 59 -9.45 7.84 9.13
CA ARG A 59 -8.82 8.16 10.42
C ARG A 59 -7.34 7.78 10.46
N LEU A 60 -6.91 6.91 9.54
CA LEU A 60 -5.52 6.49 9.42
C LEU A 60 -4.78 7.47 8.51
N VAL A 61 -3.66 7.98 9.00
CA VAL A 61 -2.74 8.87 8.28
C VAL A 61 -1.69 8.05 7.51
N ALA A 62 -1.46 6.81 7.95
CA ALA A 62 -0.62 5.82 7.26
C ALA A 62 -1.20 4.42 7.48
N PHE A 63 -0.86 3.50 6.56
CA PHE A 63 -1.26 2.08 6.60
C PHE A 63 -2.76 1.82 6.40
N GLU A 64 -3.49 2.76 5.80
CA GLU A 64 -4.89 2.62 5.38
C GLU A 64 -5.10 1.45 4.41
N ASP A 65 -4.13 1.21 3.52
CA ASP A 65 -4.13 0.08 2.60
C ASP A 65 -4.05 -1.27 3.32
N ILE A 66 -3.29 -1.33 4.42
CA ILE A 66 -3.14 -2.55 5.24
C ILE A 66 -4.46 -2.86 5.94
N ASP A 67 -5.06 -1.85 6.56
CA ASP A 67 -6.37 -1.96 7.20
C ASP A 67 -7.43 -2.44 6.19
N PHE A 68 -7.46 -1.83 5.00
CA PHE A 68 -8.39 -2.21 3.95
C PHE A 68 -8.16 -3.65 3.47
N ALA A 69 -6.92 -4.04 3.19
CA ALA A 69 -6.58 -5.41 2.78
C ALA A 69 -7.02 -6.45 3.83
N LEU A 70 -6.81 -6.16 5.11
CA LEU A 70 -7.25 -7.01 6.21
C LEU A 70 -8.77 -7.16 6.26
N ARG A 71 -9.52 -6.06 6.17
CA ARG A 71 -10.98 -6.10 6.15
C ARG A 71 -11.52 -6.84 4.93
N LEU A 72 -10.92 -6.63 3.76
CA LEU A 72 -11.27 -7.32 2.52
C LEU A 72 -11.00 -8.83 2.62
N LYS A 73 -9.87 -9.25 3.20
CA LYS A 73 -9.58 -10.67 3.46
C LYS A 73 -10.57 -11.31 4.44
N ARG A 74 -10.94 -10.60 5.51
CA ARG A 74 -11.96 -11.07 6.45
C ARG A 74 -13.32 -11.24 5.78
N LEU A 75 -13.72 -10.29 4.93
CA LEU A 75 -14.97 -10.37 4.16
C LEU A 75 -14.96 -11.53 3.15
N ALA A 76 -13.82 -11.77 2.49
CA ALA A 76 -13.64 -12.93 1.62
C ALA A 76 -13.84 -14.24 2.41
N LYS A 77 -13.13 -14.38 3.53
CA LYS A 77 -13.24 -15.56 4.41
C LYS A 77 -14.67 -15.78 4.92
N SER A 78 -15.35 -14.73 5.38
CA SER A 78 -16.71 -14.85 5.91
C SER A 78 -17.75 -15.25 4.86
N LYS A 79 -17.45 -15.07 3.57
CA LYS A 79 -18.30 -15.47 2.44
C LYS A 79 -17.83 -16.76 1.76
N GLY A 80 -16.84 -17.46 2.32
CA GLY A 80 -16.25 -18.66 1.70
C GLY A 80 -15.52 -18.36 0.38
N LYS A 81 -15.08 -17.11 0.18
CA LYS A 81 -14.44 -16.63 -1.05
C LYS A 81 -12.95 -16.38 -0.85
N LYS A 82 -12.24 -16.21 -1.96
CA LYS A 82 -10.78 -16.04 -2.00
C LYS A 82 -10.40 -14.57 -2.20
N PHE A 83 -9.34 -14.16 -1.52
CA PHE A 83 -8.55 -12.98 -1.85
C PHE A 83 -7.37 -13.42 -2.73
N LYS A 84 -7.07 -12.71 -3.82
CA LYS A 84 -5.93 -13.06 -4.70
C LYS A 84 -4.99 -11.90 -4.96
N ILE A 85 -3.71 -12.21 -5.07
CA ILE A 85 -2.71 -11.32 -5.67
C ILE A 85 -2.57 -11.71 -7.14
N LEU A 86 -2.67 -10.75 -8.06
CA LEU A 86 -2.36 -10.98 -9.47
C LEU A 86 -0.85 -10.94 -9.66
N TRP A 87 -0.23 -12.11 -9.72
CA TRP A 87 1.23 -12.24 -9.89
C TRP A 87 1.69 -11.93 -11.31
N SER A 88 0.84 -12.19 -12.31
CA SER A 88 1.14 -11.94 -13.73
C SER A 88 0.82 -10.52 -14.18
N SER A 89 0.35 -9.66 -13.27
CA SER A 89 0.00 -8.26 -13.58
C SER A 89 0.64 -7.36 -12.53
N TYR A 90 1.19 -6.25 -12.98
CA TYR A 90 1.85 -5.30 -12.09
C TYR A 90 1.59 -3.86 -12.54
N ILE A 91 1.76 -2.94 -11.59
CA ILE A 91 1.85 -1.52 -11.87
C ILE A 91 3.27 -1.04 -11.57
N ILE A 92 3.68 0.00 -12.28
CA ILE A 92 4.93 0.72 -12.00
C ILE A 92 4.57 2.00 -11.25
N THR A 93 5.22 2.27 -10.12
CA THR A 93 5.03 3.49 -9.33
C THR A 93 6.26 4.38 -9.40
N SER A 94 6.03 5.69 -9.39
CA SER A 94 7.12 6.67 -9.46
C SER A 94 7.98 6.65 -8.19
N CYS A 95 9.29 6.74 -8.39
CA CYS A 95 10.31 6.89 -7.35
C CYS A 95 10.44 8.34 -6.85
N ARG A 96 9.60 9.29 -7.30
CA ARG A 96 9.62 10.70 -6.88
C ARG A 96 9.71 10.91 -5.37
N LYS A 97 9.09 10.03 -4.57
CA LYS A 97 9.19 10.11 -3.10
C LYS A 97 10.60 9.76 -2.62
N PHE A 98 11.20 8.71 -3.16
CA PHE A 98 12.59 8.33 -2.88
C PHE A 98 13.56 9.42 -3.35
N ASP A 99 13.32 10.05 -4.50
CA ASP A 99 14.16 11.14 -5.01
C ASP A 99 14.22 12.35 -4.06
N LYS A 100 13.12 12.62 -3.36
CA LYS A 100 13.02 13.76 -2.43
C LYS A 100 13.46 13.41 -1.01
N LEU A 101 13.17 12.20 -0.56
CA LEU A 101 13.36 11.78 0.83
C LEU A 101 14.63 10.94 1.05
N GLY A 102 15.23 10.48 -0.04
CA GLY A 102 16.36 9.56 -0.07
C GLY A 102 15.93 8.10 -0.17
N ASP A 103 16.71 7.32 -0.92
CA ASP A 103 16.44 5.90 -1.18
C ASP A 103 16.41 5.02 0.09
N TYR A 104 17.05 5.47 1.17
CA TYR A 104 17.13 4.77 2.45
C TYR A 104 16.06 5.21 3.47
N TYR A 105 15.14 6.10 3.08
CA TYR A 105 14.20 6.76 3.99
C TYR A 105 13.41 5.78 4.87
N TYR A 106 12.85 4.73 4.26
CA TYR A 106 12.00 3.76 4.94
C TYR A 106 12.78 2.72 5.74
N LEU A 107 14.10 2.66 5.62
CA LEU A 107 14.92 1.75 6.43
C LEU A 107 15.17 2.27 7.84
N ASN A 108 14.82 3.52 8.13
CA ASN A 108 14.93 4.09 9.46
C ASN A 108 13.78 3.59 10.36
N PRO A 109 14.06 2.75 11.38
CA PRO A 109 13.02 2.15 12.22
C PRO A 109 12.25 3.19 13.04
N LEU A 110 12.88 4.31 13.42
CA LEU A 110 12.22 5.38 14.16
C LEU A 110 11.15 6.06 13.30
N ARG A 111 11.41 6.26 12.00
CA ARG A 111 10.43 6.84 11.07
C ARG A 111 9.26 5.89 10.85
N LEU A 112 9.54 4.60 10.61
CA LEU A 112 8.48 3.60 10.50
C LEU A 112 7.64 3.50 11.77
N TRP A 113 8.27 3.59 12.95
CA TRP A 113 7.57 3.60 14.23
C TRP A 113 6.67 4.84 14.38
N ARG A 114 7.15 6.03 13.99
CA ARG A 114 6.33 7.25 13.98
C ARG A 114 5.13 7.12 13.04
N LEU A 115 5.33 6.60 11.83
CA LEU A 115 4.23 6.31 10.89
C LEU A 115 3.24 5.30 11.47
N TYR A 116 3.73 4.24 12.13
CA TYR A 116 2.88 3.24 12.78
C TYR A 116 2.05 3.87 13.91
N LYS A 117 2.63 4.82 14.66
CA LYS A 117 1.94 5.64 15.67
C LYS A 117 1.02 6.72 15.09
N GLN A 118 0.82 6.75 13.78
CA GLN A 118 -0.06 7.71 13.09
C GLN A 118 0.39 9.16 13.31
N ASP A 119 1.72 9.37 13.43
CA ASP A 119 2.31 10.70 13.58
C ASP A 119 2.08 11.53 12.32
N ARG A 120 1.28 12.59 12.48
CA ARG A 120 0.88 13.48 11.38
C ARG A 120 2.04 14.26 10.80
N GLU A 121 3.05 14.64 11.59
CA GLU A 121 4.19 15.38 11.05
C GLU A 121 5.00 14.53 10.08
N GLU A 122 5.27 13.28 10.47
CA GLU A 122 6.02 12.35 9.64
C GLU A 122 5.22 11.96 8.39
N ALA A 123 3.91 11.74 8.52
CA ALA A 123 3.05 11.47 7.38
C ALA A 123 2.90 12.69 6.45
N ASN A 124 2.88 13.92 7.00
CA ASN A 124 2.85 15.13 6.18
C ASN A 124 4.13 15.29 5.36
N LYS A 125 5.30 14.94 5.90
CA LYS A 125 6.56 14.89 5.13
C LYS A 125 6.45 13.90 3.99
N LEU A 126 5.83 12.77 4.30
CA LEU A 126 5.68 11.69 3.37
C LEU A 126 4.68 11.99 2.26
N TRP A 127 3.56 12.68 2.49
CA TRP A 127 2.47 12.85 1.50
C TRP A 127 2.24 14.29 1.01
N TYR A 128 2.48 15.33 1.81
CA TYR A 128 2.06 16.70 1.49
C TYR A 128 3.21 17.67 1.22
N HIS A 129 4.36 17.50 1.88
CA HIS A 129 5.54 18.38 1.68
C HIS A 129 6.21 18.23 0.30
N PHE A 130 5.63 17.47 -0.63
CA PHE A 130 6.05 17.45 -2.05
C PHE A 130 5.64 18.70 -2.83
N HIS A 131 4.61 19.43 -2.40
CA HIS A 131 4.03 20.52 -3.18
C HIS A 131 4.72 21.88 -3.00
N ASP A 132 5.56 22.06 -1.97
CA ASP A 132 6.16 23.36 -1.64
C ASP A 132 7.40 23.75 -2.49
N THR A 133 7.85 22.88 -3.42
CA THR A 133 9.04 23.16 -4.25
C THR A 133 8.75 23.48 -5.72
N GLN A 134 7.49 23.72 -6.11
CA GLN A 134 7.10 24.11 -7.48
C GLN A 134 6.73 25.60 -7.64
N LYS A 135 7.22 26.47 -6.75
CA LYS A 135 7.21 27.93 -6.96
C LYS A 135 8.62 28.49 -6.88
N ARG A 136 9.41 28.35 -7.94
CA ARG A 136 10.47 29.29 -8.34
C ARG A 136 10.66 29.22 -9.84
#